data_AF-A0A1H5WV86-F1
#
_entry.id   AF-A0A1H5WV86-F1
#
_cell.length_a   1.000
_cell.length_b   1.000
_cell.length_c   1.000
_cell.angle_alpha   90.00
_cell.angle_beta   90.00
_cell.angle_gamma   90.00
#
_symmetry.space_group_name_H-M   'P 1'
#
loop_
_entity.id
_entity.type
_entity.pdbx_description
1 polymer ?
#
loop_
_entity_poly.entity_id
_entity_poly.type
_entity_poly.pdbx_seq_one_letter_code
_entity_poly.pdbx_strand_id
1 'polypeptide(L)'
;MEEAHVLEQRVLAAIAEELRHADRAELREIGEAVSSGAHSFGDIAAHPGYAEFIHECDAELAALTVEEFFADEDSPAEPEPAAPARDPHEEEDEPPESFLV
;
A
#
# COMPACT_ATOMS: atom_id res chain seq x y z
N MET A 1 -28.65 18.80 -3.34
CA MET A 1 -28.42 17.91 -4.49
C MET A 1 -27.17 18.30 -5.26
N GLU A 2 -26.92 19.58 -5.52
CA GLU A 2 -25.72 20.05 -6.23
C GLU A 2 -24.39 19.78 -5.48
N GLU A 3 -24.37 19.93 -4.15
CA GLU A 3 -23.18 19.67 -3.32
C GLU A 3 -22.71 18.20 -3.35
N ALA A 4 -23.65 17.25 -3.40
CA ALA A 4 -23.32 15.82 -3.41
C ALA A 4 -22.62 15.41 -4.71
N HIS A 5 -23.04 16.00 -5.83
CA HIS A 5 -22.44 15.71 -7.14
C HIS A 5 -21.02 16.30 -7.26
N VAL A 6 -20.79 17.49 -6.71
CA VAL A 6 -19.45 18.09 -6.65
C VAL A 6 -18.52 17.25 -5.77
N LEU A 7 -19.01 16.74 -4.64
CA LEU A 7 -18.24 15.85 -3.78
C LEU A 7 -17.89 14.53 -4.48
N GLU A 8 -18.88 13.91 -5.12
CA GLU A 8 -18.70 12.67 -5.89
C GLU A 8 -17.63 12.84 -6.97
N GLN A 9 -17.71 13.88 -7.78
CA GLN A 9 -16.70 14.16 -8.81
C GLN A 9 -15.30 14.34 -8.22
N ARG A 10 -15.18 14.99 -7.06
CA ARG A 10 -13.89 15.14 -6.37
C ARG A 10 -13.33 13.81 -5.86
N VAL A 11 -14.18 12.95 -5.32
CA VAL A 11 -13.78 11.61 -4.87
C VAL A 11 -13.31 10.77 -6.06
N LEU A 12 -14.06 10.76 -7.15
CA LEU A 12 -13.67 10.02 -8.36
C LEU A 12 -12.36 10.56 -8.96
N ALA A 13 -12.17 11.88 -8.98
CA ALA A 13 -10.92 12.48 -9.43
C ALA A 13 -9.73 12.11 -8.53
N ALA A 14 -9.93 12.06 -7.20
CA ALA A 14 -8.89 11.63 -6.26
C ALA A 14 -8.52 10.16 -6.48
N ILE A 15 -9.51 9.27 -6.62
CA ILE A 15 -9.27 7.85 -6.92
C ILE A 15 -8.48 7.70 -8.21
N ALA A 16 -8.88 8.40 -9.29
CA ALA A 16 -8.18 8.33 -10.56
C ALA A 16 -6.72 8.79 -10.45
N GLU A 17 -6.43 9.82 -9.66
CA GLU A 17 -5.07 10.28 -9.42
C GLU A 17 -4.24 9.25 -8.66
N GLU A 18 -4.78 8.65 -7.60
CA GLU A 18 -4.08 7.59 -6.85
C GLU A 18 -3.76 6.38 -7.74
N LEU A 19 -4.69 6.00 -8.61
CA LEU A 19 -4.49 4.88 -9.54
C LEU A 19 -3.31 5.08 -10.50
N ARG A 20 -2.96 6.33 -10.85
CA ARG A 20 -1.80 6.64 -11.72
C ARG A 20 -0.46 6.28 -11.06
N HIS A 21 -0.45 6.17 -9.74
CA HIS A 21 0.72 5.82 -8.95
C HIS A 21 0.77 4.34 -8.57
N ALA A 22 -0.22 3.54 -8.98
CA ALA A 22 -0.24 2.11 -8.69
C ALA A 22 0.93 1.35 -9.34
N ASP A 23 1.39 0.29 -8.68
CA ASP A 23 2.44 -0.57 -9.23
C ASP A 23 1.96 -1.37 -10.45
N ARG A 24 0.68 -1.78 -10.41
CA ARG A 24 0.03 -2.58 -11.46
C ARG A 24 -0.27 -1.73 -12.69
N ALA A 25 0.10 -2.23 -13.87
CA ALA A 25 0.03 -1.47 -15.11
C ALA A 25 -1.42 -1.13 -15.51
N GLU A 26 -2.34 -2.08 -15.31
CA GLU A 26 -3.78 -1.92 -15.61
C GLU A 26 -4.41 -0.82 -14.75
N LEU A 27 -4.04 -0.74 -13.47
CA LEU A 27 -4.49 0.34 -12.58
C LEU A 27 -3.98 1.71 -13.05
N ARG A 28 -2.71 1.81 -13.46
CA ARG A 28 -2.16 3.06 -14.00
C ARG A 28 -2.84 3.48 -15.29
N GLU A 29 -3.09 2.53 -16.20
CA GLU A 29 -3.79 2.81 -17.46
C GLU A 29 -5.19 3.36 -17.21
N ILE A 30 -5.92 2.75 -16.28
CA ILE A 30 -7.26 3.21 -15.86
C ILE A 30 -7.17 4.61 -15.23
N GLY A 31 -6.23 4.84 -14.31
CA GLY A 31 -6.02 6.15 -13.68
C GLY A 31 -5.74 7.25 -14.70
N GLU A 32 -4.85 7.00 -15.66
CA GLU A 32 -4.53 7.98 -16.71
C GLU A 32 -5.73 8.22 -17.65
N ALA A 33 -6.45 7.16 -18.04
CA ALA A 33 -7.63 7.26 -18.89
C ALA A 33 -8.77 8.07 -18.25
N VAL A 34 -8.97 7.91 -16.93
CA VAL A 34 -10.00 8.64 -16.19
C VAL A 34 -9.57 10.07 -15.89
N SER A 35 -8.34 10.29 -15.42
CA SER A 35 -7.83 11.63 -15.12
C SER A 35 -7.71 12.53 -16.37
N SER A 36 -7.43 11.94 -17.53
CA SER A 36 -7.42 12.68 -18.81
C SER A 36 -8.83 12.95 -19.37
N GLY A 37 -9.87 12.35 -18.80
CA GLY A 37 -11.24 12.44 -19.28
C GLY A 37 -11.50 11.63 -20.56
N ALA A 38 -10.59 10.73 -20.95
CA ALA A 38 -10.77 9.84 -22.09
C ALA A 38 -11.84 8.78 -21.83
N HIS A 39 -11.96 8.32 -20.58
CA HIS A 39 -12.96 7.35 -20.13
C HIS A 39 -13.50 7.74 -18.75
N SER A 40 -14.73 7.35 -18.44
CA SER A 40 -15.23 7.31 -17.07
C SER A 40 -14.99 5.94 -16.43
N PHE A 41 -15.03 5.84 -15.10
CA PHE A 41 -15.02 4.53 -14.42
C PHE A 41 -16.14 3.60 -14.90
N GLY A 42 -17.30 4.16 -15.26
CA GLY A 42 -18.40 3.39 -15.85
C GLY A 42 -18.06 2.81 -17.22
N ASP A 43 -17.32 3.56 -18.06
CA ASP A 43 -16.86 3.08 -19.35
C ASP A 43 -15.83 1.96 -19.20
N ILE A 44 -14.92 2.09 -18.23
CA ILE A 44 -13.95 1.05 -17.89
C ILE A 44 -14.65 -0.22 -17.39
N ALA A 45 -15.65 -0.09 -16.51
CA ALA A 45 -16.41 -1.21 -15.98
C ALA A 45 -17.22 -1.95 -17.07
N ALA A 46 -17.71 -1.24 -18.08
CA ALA A 46 -18.42 -1.83 -19.21
C ALA A 46 -17.47 -2.40 -20.29
N HIS A 47 -16.18 -2.10 -20.22
CA HIS A 47 -15.23 -2.47 -21.26
C HIS A 47 -14.79 -3.93 -21.10
N PRO A 48 -15.03 -4.80 -22.10
CA PRO A 48 -14.78 -6.24 -21.97
C PRO A 48 -13.31 -6.58 -21.77
N GLY A 49 -12.39 -5.72 -22.22
CA GLY A 49 -10.95 -5.89 -22.01
C GLY A 49 -10.49 -5.80 -20.55
N TYR A 50 -11.29 -5.20 -19.67
CA TYR A 50 -10.99 -5.10 -18.24
C TYR A 50 -11.82 -6.04 -17.37
N ALA A 51 -12.71 -6.86 -17.96
CA ALA A 51 -13.67 -7.66 -17.20
C ALA A 51 -13.00 -8.67 -16.25
N GLU A 52 -11.96 -9.37 -16.72
CA GLU A 52 -11.21 -10.34 -15.90
C GLU A 52 -10.46 -9.63 -14.77
N PHE A 53 -9.79 -8.52 -15.10
CA PHE A 53 -9.07 -7.69 -14.13
C PHE A 53 -9.99 -7.14 -13.03
N ILE A 54 -11.15 -6.60 -13.40
CA ILE A 54 -12.13 -6.07 -12.44
C ILE A 54 -12.66 -7.18 -11.53
N HIS A 55 -12.90 -8.38 -12.08
CA HIS A 55 -13.31 -9.52 -11.29
C HIS A 55 -12.22 -9.99 -10.32
N GLU A 56 -10.95 -9.92 -10.72
CA GLU A 56 -9.81 -10.18 -9.83
C GLU A 56 -9.77 -9.17 -8.67
N CYS A 57 -9.87 -7.88 -8.96
CA CYS A 57 -9.93 -6.84 -7.93
C CYS A 57 -11.12 -7.02 -6.98
N ASP A 58 -12.30 -7.37 -7.50
CA ASP A 58 -13.48 -7.64 -6.67
C ASP A 58 -13.26 -8.85 -5.76
N ALA A 59 -12.64 -9.92 -6.27
CA ALA A 59 -12.31 -11.11 -5.49
C ALA A 59 -11.27 -10.81 -4.40
N GLU A 60 -10.25 -10.01 -4.70
CA GLU A 60 -9.25 -9.58 -3.71
C GLU A 60 -9.88 -8.71 -2.62
N LEU A 61 -10.68 -7.71 -3.00
CA LEU A 61 -11.39 -6.86 -2.04
C LEU A 61 -12.37 -7.65 -1.17
N ALA A 62 -13.06 -8.64 -1.74
CA ALA A 62 -13.98 -9.51 -1.00
C ALA A 62 -13.25 -10.50 -0.07
N ALA A 63 -11.99 -10.81 -0.35
CA ALA A 63 -11.17 -11.69 0.47
C ALA A 63 -10.53 -10.95 1.67
N LEU A 64 -10.39 -9.63 1.59
CA LEU A 64 -9.85 -8.81 2.68
C LEU A 64 -10.86 -8.74 3.84
N THR A 65 -10.37 -8.99 5.05
CA THR A 65 -11.11 -8.65 6.26
C THR A 65 -11.13 -7.13 6.47
N VAL A 66 -12.08 -6.65 7.28
CA VAL A 66 -12.14 -5.22 7.64
C VAL A 66 -10.84 -4.75 8.31
N GLU A 67 -10.22 -5.61 9.11
CA GLU A 67 -8.95 -5.31 9.77
C GLU A 67 -7.81 -5.17 8.76
N GLU A 68 -7.74 -6.03 7.74
CA GLU A 68 -6.74 -5.94 6.67
C GLU A 68 -6.97 -4.75 5.74
N PHE A 69 -8.23 -4.37 5.49
CA PHE A 69 -8.56 -3.19 4.68
C PHE A 69 -8.11 -1.88 5.32
N PHE A 70 -8.15 -1.79 6.66
CA PHE A 70 -7.75 -0.58 7.40
C PHE A 70 -6.32 -0.63 7.96
N ALA A 71 -5.57 -1.71 7.75
CA ALA A 71 -4.24 -1.89 8.34
C ALA A 71 -3.17 -0.95 7.78
N ASP A 72 -3.33 -0.42 6.56
CA ASP A 72 -2.24 0.23 5.82
C ASP A 72 -2.19 1.78 5.88
N GLU A 73 -3.15 2.48 6.48
CA GLU A 73 -3.10 3.96 6.53
C GLU A 73 -2.52 4.55 7.82
N ASP A 74 -2.33 3.75 8.88
CA ASP A 74 -1.88 4.26 10.19
C ASP A 74 -1.06 3.24 11.00
N SER A 75 -0.48 2.22 10.38
CA SER A 75 0.48 1.36 11.08
C SER A 75 1.79 2.14 11.24
N PRO A 76 2.18 2.59 12.45
CA PRO A 76 3.54 3.04 12.65
C PRO A 76 4.44 1.88 12.24
N ALA A 77 5.39 2.13 11.32
CA ALA A 77 6.42 1.15 10.98
C ALA A 77 6.91 0.51 12.29
N GLU A 78 6.81 -0.82 12.40
CA GLU A 78 7.32 -1.51 13.58
C GLU A 78 8.75 -1.00 13.81
N PRO A 79 9.08 -0.45 15.00
CA PRO A 79 10.42 0.04 15.24
C PRO A 79 11.37 -1.13 15.05
N GLU A 80 12.35 -0.97 14.15
CA GLU A 80 13.40 -1.97 13.95
C GLU A 80 13.91 -2.44 15.32
N PRO A 81 14.09 -3.75 15.54
CA PRO A 81 14.59 -4.23 16.82
C PRO A 81 15.93 -3.55 17.08
N ALA A 82 15.96 -2.71 18.11
CA ALA A 82 17.14 -1.95 18.49
C ALA A 82 18.34 -2.91 18.55
N ALA A 83 19.34 -2.66 17.72
CA ALA A 83 20.60 -3.37 17.81
C ALA A 83 21.07 -3.32 19.28
N PRO A 84 21.49 -4.44 19.88
CA PRO A 84 21.88 -4.45 21.28
C PRO A 84 22.94 -3.36 21.49
N ALA A 85 22.70 -2.48 22.46
CA ALA A 85 23.68 -1.51 22.87
C ALA A 85 24.97 -2.26 23.21
N ARG A 86 26.05 -2.01 22.45
CA ARG A 86 27.38 -2.45 22.86
C ARG A 86 27.70 -1.68 24.13
N ASP A 87 27.82 -2.42 25.22
CA ASP A 87 28.31 -1.92 26.51
C ASP A 87 29.72 -1.34 26.28
N PRO A 88 29.98 -0.05 26.59
CA PRO A 88 31.27 0.57 26.32
C PRO A 88 32.32 0.29 27.42
N HIS A 89 32.13 -0.74 28.24
CA HIS A 89 33.12 -1.20 29.21
C HIS A 89 33.84 -2.47 28.74
N GLU A 90 34.70 -2.29 27.73
CA GLU A 90 35.84 -3.19 27.48
C GLU A 90 37.11 -2.45 27.92
N GLU A 91 37.61 -2.82 29.10
CA GLU A 91 38.97 -2.65 29.66
C GLU A 91 38.80 -3.14 31.12
N GLU A 92 39.24 -4.33 31.51
CA GLU A 92 40.64 -4.65 31.80
C GLU A 92 40.97 -6.14 31.59
N ASP A 93 42.16 -6.37 31.05
CA ASP A 93 42.88 -7.64 30.94
C ASP A 93 42.88 -8.45 32.26
N GLU A 94 42.32 -9.66 32.24
CA GLU A 94 42.79 -10.74 33.12
C GLU A 94 43.58 -11.77 32.28
N PRO A 95 44.83 -12.10 32.66
CA PRO A 95 45.59 -13.15 31.98
C PRO A 95 44.90 -14.51 32.19
N PRO A 96 44.98 -15.43 31.22
CA PRO A 96 44.35 -16.74 31.39
C PRO A 96 45.01 -17.50 32.55
N GLU A 97 44.25 -17.76 33.61
CA GLU A 97 44.66 -18.74 34.60
C GLU A 97 44.69 -20.13 33.94
N SER A 98 45.88 -20.71 33.89
CA SER A 98 46.13 -22.04 33.38
C SER A 98 45.40 -23.09 34.22
N PHE A 99 44.64 -23.97 33.59
CA PHE A 99 44.22 -25.24 34.19
C PHE A 99 44.82 -26.41 33.41
N LEU A 100 45.84 -27.03 34.03
CA LEU A 100 46.29 -28.43 33.92
C LEU A 100 46.61 -29.00 32.51
N VAL A 101 47.90 -29.12 32.17
CA VAL A 101 48.73 -30.35 32.25
C VAL A 101 50.21 -29.96 32.33
#